data_AF-A0A9X1IMT8-F1
#
_entry.id   AF-A0A9X1IMT8-F1
#
_cell.length_a   1.000
_cell.length_b   1.000
_cell.length_c   1.000
_cell.angle_alpha   90.00
_cell.angle_beta   90.00
_cell.angle_gamma   90.00
#
_symmetry.space_group_name_H-M   'P 1'
#
loop_
_entity.id
_entity.type
_entity.pdbx_description
1 polymer ?
#
loop_
_entity_poly.entity_id
_entity_poly.type
_entity_poly.pdbx_seq_one_letter_code
_entity_poly.pdbx_strand_id
1 'polypeptide(L)'
;MALITKHGDQAEQVADAPKIEFPCDNYVIKVVSLDAEGIHTEITECLLCHAPEMNTTAEKSNRSSKGKFVSFSFRIVAQSEEQLAALHRDLMAIEPVKMVL
;
A
#
# COMPACT_ATOMS: atom_id res chain seq x y z
N MET A 1 35.05 14.53 -17.00
CA MET A 1 34.56 15.10 -15.72
C MET A 1 33.04 15.01 -15.72
N ALA A 2 32.52 14.31 -14.71
CA ALA A 2 31.13 14.14 -14.26
C ALA A 2 29.96 14.32 -15.26
N LEU A 3 29.42 13.18 -15.68
CA LEU A 3 28.02 13.02 -16.05
C LEU A 3 27.20 13.05 -14.75
N ILE A 4 26.31 14.04 -14.62
CA ILE A 4 25.31 14.08 -13.54
C ILE A 4 23.94 13.79 -14.14
N THR A 5 23.53 12.51 -14.09
CA THR A 5 22.13 12.11 -14.24
C THR A 5 21.45 12.33 -12.89
N LYS A 6 20.83 13.50 -12.71
CA LYS A 6 19.75 13.77 -11.73
C LYS A 6 18.55 14.16 -12.59
N HIS A 7 17.34 13.64 -12.44
CA HIS A 7 16.63 13.17 -11.27
C HIS A 7 15.58 12.16 -11.80
N GLY A 8 15.41 11.03 -11.12
CA GLY A 8 14.38 10.06 -11.47
C GLY A 8 13.00 10.68 -11.26
N ASP A 9 12.22 10.60 -12.32
CA ASP A 9 10.80 10.90 -12.45
C ASP A 9 9.97 10.33 -11.29
N GLN A 10 9.15 11.18 -10.64
CA GLN A 10 7.83 10.77 -10.19
C GLN A 10 6.88 11.98 -10.07
N ALA A 11 6.09 12.12 -11.14
CA ALA A 11 4.71 12.60 -11.20
C ALA A 11 4.38 13.93 -10.50
N GLU A 12 4.72 15.01 -11.18
CA GLU A 12 3.97 16.27 -11.12
C GLU A 12 2.59 16.05 -11.78
N GLN A 13 1.54 15.89 -10.97
CA GLN A 13 0.15 15.99 -11.41
C GLN A 13 -0.35 17.39 -11.07
N VAL A 14 -0.12 18.34 -11.98
CA VAL A 14 -0.82 19.63 -12.00
C VAL A 14 -2.00 19.48 -12.94
N ALA A 15 -3.13 19.05 -12.39
CA ALA A 15 -4.44 19.20 -12.98
C ALA A 15 -5.39 19.50 -11.84
N ASP A 16 -5.86 20.75 -11.78
CA ASP A 16 -7.03 21.23 -11.03
C ASP A 16 -7.41 20.35 -9.83
N ALA A 17 -6.76 20.58 -8.68
CA ALA A 17 -6.81 19.71 -7.50
C ALA A 17 -8.22 19.13 -7.27
N PRO A 18 -8.49 17.85 -7.63
CA PRO A 18 -9.65 17.19 -7.10
C PRO A 18 -9.37 17.15 -5.61
N LYS A 19 -10.13 17.94 -4.84
CA LYS A 19 -10.11 17.86 -3.38
C LYS A 19 -10.43 16.40 -3.09
N ILE A 20 -9.40 15.62 -2.76
CA ILE A 20 -9.62 14.32 -2.14
C ILE A 20 -10.28 14.70 -0.82
N GLU A 21 -11.60 14.61 -0.76
CA GLU A 21 -12.36 14.88 0.45
C GLU A 21 -12.06 13.72 1.39
N PHE A 22 -11.15 13.97 2.32
CA PHE A 22 -10.94 13.11 3.45
C PHE A 22 -12.07 13.35 4.47
N PRO A 23 -12.61 12.31 5.11
CA PRO A 23 -12.24 10.89 4.97
C PRO A 23 -12.81 10.24 3.70
N CYS A 24 -12.06 9.31 3.10
CA CYS A 24 -12.52 8.49 1.98
C CYS A 24 -12.63 7.03 2.46
N ASP A 25 -13.86 6.60 2.73
CA ASP A 25 -14.16 5.33 3.41
C ASP A 25 -13.93 4.07 2.56
N ASN A 26 -13.68 4.23 1.27
CA ASN A 26 -13.56 3.12 0.32
C ASN A 26 -12.26 3.19 -0.47
N TYR A 27 -11.15 3.41 0.23
CA TYR A 27 -9.83 3.41 -0.37
C TYR A 27 -9.27 1.99 -0.46
N VAL A 28 -8.96 1.53 -1.67
CA VAL A 28 -8.45 0.17 -1.89
C VAL A 28 -6.93 0.20 -1.91
N ILE A 29 -6.31 -0.48 -0.95
CA ILE A 29 -4.86 -0.69 -0.92
C ILE A 29 -4.56 -2.11 -1.40
N LYS A 30 -3.68 -2.20 -2.40
CA LYS A 30 -3.22 -3.48 -2.93
C LYS A 30 -1.76 -3.69 -2.57
N VAL A 31 -1.53 -4.65 -1.67
CA VAL A 31 -0.20 -5.03 -1.22
C VAL A 31 0.26 -6.26 -1.99
N VAL A 32 1.41 -6.16 -2.64
CA VAL A 32 2.08 -7.27 -3.30
C VAL A 32 3.31 -7.64 -2.47
N SER A 33 3.30 -8.87 -1.97
CA SER A 33 4.38 -9.41 -1.16
C SER A 33 4.80 -10.79 -1.66
N LEU A 34 5.91 -11.27 -1.12
CA LEU A 34 6.29 -12.67 -1.23
C LEU A 34 5.32 -13.51 -0.40
N ASP A 35 5.01 -14.71 -0.90
CA ASP A 35 4.24 -15.70 -0.16
C ASP A 35 5.12 -16.24 0.98
N ALA A 36 5.02 -15.59 2.14
CA ALA A 36 5.69 -15.98 3.37
C ALA A 36 4.64 -16.39 4.40
N GLU A 37 5.02 -17.29 5.29
CA GLU A 37 4.14 -17.69 6.39
C GLU A 37 3.89 -16.48 7.30
N GLY A 38 2.62 -16.20 7.62
CA GLY A 38 2.25 -15.06 8.47
C GLY A 38 2.21 -13.68 7.78
N ILE A 39 2.59 -13.55 6.51
CA ILE A 39 2.61 -12.22 5.85
C ILE A 39 1.25 -11.54 5.79
N HIS A 40 0.18 -12.32 5.65
CA HIS A 40 -1.18 -11.80 5.68
C HIS A 40 -1.51 -11.15 7.03
N THR A 41 -1.10 -11.79 8.12
CA THR A 41 -1.28 -11.29 9.49
C THR A 41 -0.49 -10.00 9.69
N GLU A 42 0.80 -10.00 9.36
CA GLU A 42 1.67 -8.81 9.49
C GLU A 42 1.10 -7.59 8.74
N ILE A 43 0.68 -7.79 7.49
CA ILE A 43 0.07 -6.71 6.68
C ILE A 43 -1.24 -6.23 7.32
N THR A 44 -2.06 -7.16 7.81
CA THR A 44 -3.36 -6.84 8.43
C THR A 44 -3.17 -6.07 9.74
N GLU A 45 -2.23 -6.47 10.59
CA GLU A 45 -1.93 -5.78 11.86
C GLU A 45 -1.40 -4.36 11.62
N CYS A 46 -0.47 -4.23 10.66
CA CYS A 46 0.05 -2.94 10.21
C CYS A 46 -1.09 -2.03 9.72
N LEU A 47 -1.95 -2.52 8.83
CA LEU A 47 -3.10 -1.79 8.33
C LEU A 47 -4.09 -1.42 9.45
N LEU A 48 -4.37 -2.32 10.40
CA LEU A 48 -5.26 -2.08 11.54
C LEU A 48 -4.73 -0.99 12.46
N CYS A 49 -3.40 -0.89 12.62
CA CYS A 49 -2.78 0.16 13.42
C CYS A 49 -3.07 1.57 12.86
N HIS A 50 -3.16 1.69 11.53
CA HIS A 50 -3.42 2.96 10.85
C HIS A 50 -4.90 3.18 10.51
N ALA A 51 -5.66 2.11 10.34
CA ALA A 51 -7.07 2.11 9.95
C ALA A 51 -7.81 0.98 10.69
N PRO A 52 -8.13 1.14 11.98
CA PRO A 52 -8.81 0.09 12.75
C PRO A 52 -10.23 -0.22 12.25
N GLU A 53 -10.81 0.73 11.53
CA GLU A 53 -12.09 0.61 10.80
C GLU A 53 -11.98 -0.19 9.49
N MET A 54 -10.77 -0.50 9.04
CA MET A 54 -10.57 -1.27 7.83
C MET A 54 -11.05 -2.72 7.98
N ASN A 55 -11.52 -3.29 6.88
CA ASN A 55 -11.92 -4.68 6.88
C ASN A 55 -10.67 -5.56 6.79
N THR A 56 -10.44 -6.38 7.83
CA THR A 56 -9.34 -7.36 7.89
C THR A 56 -9.49 -8.50 6.88
N THR A 57 -10.67 -8.61 6.26
CA THR A 57 -10.91 -9.57 5.19
C THR A 57 -10.30 -9.04 3.90
N ALA A 58 -9.17 -9.60 3.47
CA ALA A 58 -8.65 -9.37 2.14
C ALA A 58 -9.71 -9.80 1.11
N GLU A 59 -10.28 -8.83 0.38
CA GLU A 59 -11.30 -9.03 -0.65
C GLU A 59 -10.86 -10.04 -1.72
N LYS A 60 -9.54 -10.09 -1.95
CA LYS A 60 -8.92 -10.99 -2.90
C LYS A 60 -7.47 -11.27 -2.49
N SER A 61 -7.18 -12.55 -2.30
CA SER A 61 -5.81 -13.06 -2.15
C SER A 61 -5.50 -13.89 -3.38
N ASN A 62 -4.66 -13.37 -4.28
CA ASN A 62 -4.25 -14.11 -5.47
C ASN A 62 -2.81 -14.59 -5.31
N ARG A 63 -2.63 -15.90 -5.11
CA ARG A 63 -1.32 -16.52 -5.12
C ARG A 63 -0.88 -16.74 -6.57
N SER A 64 0.29 -16.25 -6.93
CA SER A 64 0.85 -16.48 -8.27
C SER A 64 1.04 -17.98 -8.52
N SER A 65 0.88 -18.45 -9.77
CA SER A 65 0.99 -19.88 -10.14
C SER A 65 2.33 -20.53 -9.78
N LYS A 66 3.36 -19.74 -9.51
CA LYS A 66 4.69 -20.19 -9.07
C LYS A 66 4.89 -20.15 -7.56
N GLY A 67 3.86 -19.74 -6.80
CA GLY A 67 3.86 -19.68 -5.33
C GLY A 67 4.79 -18.66 -4.70
N LYS A 68 5.46 -17.78 -5.47
CA LYS A 68 6.42 -16.82 -4.91
C LYS A 68 5.83 -15.50 -4.46
N PHE A 69 4.76 -15.05 -5.10
CA PHE A 69 4.16 -13.74 -4.85
C PHE A 69 2.67 -13.89 -4.57
N VAL A 70 2.19 -13.08 -3.64
CA VAL A 70 0.79 -12.96 -3.27
C VAL A 70 0.39 -11.49 -3.34
N SER A 71 -0.80 -11.23 -3.86
CA SER A 71 -1.41 -9.91 -3.86
C SER A 71 -2.63 -9.92 -2.97
N PHE A 72 -2.65 -9.01 -2.01
CA PHE A 72 -3.77 -8.77 -1.11
C PHE A 72 -4.44 -7.45 -1.48
N SER A 73 -5.76 -7.40 -1.43
CA SER A 73 -6.53 -6.17 -1.63
C SER A 73 -7.37 -5.90 -0.40
N PHE A 74 -7.10 -4.78 0.25
CA PHE A 74 -7.77 -4.33 1.47
C PHE A 74 -8.52 -3.04 1.19
N ARG A 75 -9.65 -2.85 1.88
CA ARG A 75 -10.39 -1.59 1.88
C ARG A 75 -10.19 -0.91 3.22
N ILE A 76 -9.60 0.27 3.18
CA ILE A 76 -9.39 1.11 4.34
C ILE A 76 -10.15 2.43 4.19
N VAL A 77 -10.29 3.13 5.30
CA VAL A 77 -10.68 4.54 5.31
C VAL A 77 -9.42 5.39 5.28
N ALA A 78 -9.23 6.10 4.16
CA ALA A 78 -8.17 7.09 4.05
C ALA A 78 -8.63 8.33 4.81
N GLN A 79 -8.00 8.60 5.96
CA GLN A 79 -8.31 9.74 6.82
C GLN A 79 -7.52 10.98 6.41
N SER A 80 -6.30 10.82 5.89
CA SER A 80 -5.41 11.89 5.45
C SER A 80 -4.27 11.33 4.60
N GLU A 81 -3.65 12.19 3.81
CA GLU A 81 -2.47 11.83 3.01
C GLU A 81 -1.29 11.37 3.90
N GLU A 82 -1.12 12.00 5.07
CA GLU A 82 -0.08 11.61 6.04
C GLU A 82 -0.32 10.19 6.61
N GLN A 83 -1.58 9.82 6.84
CA GLN A 83 -1.95 8.48 7.30
C GLN A 83 -1.63 7.44 6.23
N LEU A 84 -1.98 7.70 4.96
CA LEU A 84 -1.63 6.84 3.83
C LEU A 84 -0.12 6.72 3.64
N ALA A 85 0.62 7.83 3.74
CA ALA A 85 2.07 7.85 3.60
C ALA A 85 2.76 7.07 4.73
N ALA A 86 2.28 7.19 5.96
CA ALA A 86 2.78 6.43 7.11
C ALA A 86 2.52 4.93 6.92
N LEU A 87 1.28 4.57 6.59
CA LEU A 87 0.87 3.18 6.30
C LEU A 87 1.69 2.58 5.16
N HIS A 88 1.89 3.31 4.07
CA HIS A 88 2.68 2.85 2.94
C HIS A 88 4.14 2.58 3.35
N ARG A 89 4.73 3.46 4.17
CA ARG A 89 6.10 3.27 4.69
C ARG A 89 6.20 2.06 5.59
N ASP A 90 5.23 1.87 6.48
CA ASP A 90 5.22 0.74 7.42
C ASP A 90 5.04 -0.60 6.68
N LEU A 91 4.11 -0.65 5.72
CA LEU A 91 3.98 -1.80 4.82
C LEU A 91 5.25 -2.07 4.02
N MET A 92 5.92 -1.04 3.48
CA MET A 92 7.19 -1.21 2.77
C MET A 92 8.35 -1.64 3.69
N ALA A 93 8.25 -1.44 5.00
CA ALA A 93 9.25 -1.90 5.96
C ALA A 93 9.19 -3.42 6.18
N ILE A 94 8.07 -4.06 5.85
CA ILE A 94 7.89 -5.51 5.95
C ILE A 94 8.72 -6.20 4.85
N GLU A 95 9.73 -7.00 5.23
CA GLU A 95 10.71 -7.63 4.29
C GLU A 95 10.11 -8.32 3.04
N PRO A 96 9.05 -9.16 3.17
CA PRO A 96 8.42 -9.78 2.02
C PRO A 96 7.59 -8.82 1.17
N VAL A 97 7.20 -7.63 1.65
CA VAL A 97 6.47 -6.65 0.83
C VAL A 97 7.41 -6.10 -0.24
N LYS A 98 6.92 -6.13 -1.49
CA LYS A 98 7.66 -5.65 -2.66
C LYS A 98 7.01 -4.44 -3.30
N MET A 99 5.70 -4.30 -3.15
CA MET A 99 4.95 -3.20 -3.77
C MET A 99 3.65 -2.94 -3.02
N VAL A 100 3.25 -1.68 -2.94
CA VAL A 100 1.95 -1.23 -2.42
C VAL A 100 1.37 -0.27 -3.45
N LEU A 101 0.08 -0.41 -3.75
CA LEU A 101 -0.68 0.39 -4.73
C LEU A 101 -2.00 0.87 -4.13
#